data_AF-B5EVZ0-F1
#
_entry.id   AF-B5EVZ0-F1
#
_cell.length_a   1.000
_cell.length_b   1.000
_cell.length_c   1.000
_cell.angle_alpha   90.00
_cell.angle_beta   90.00
_cell.angle_gamma   90.00
#
_symmetry.space_group_name_H-M   'P 1'
#
loop_
_entity.id
_entity.type
_entity.pdbx_description
1 polymer ?
#
loop_
_entity_poly.entity_id
_entity_poly.type
_entity_poly.pdbx_seq_one_letter_code
_entity_poly.pdbx_strand_id
1 'polypeptide(L)'
;MNLKAKFFLFLPLLWFLYLWVTMIFNIHLDIHIDGLFYNADQRPEEPVSEGLIPDDLFPLMFFLVSPIMFFIGSIYTAYKKYWVWFGAYMILGGGLWVWLGI
;
A
#
# COMPACT_ATOMS: atom_id res chain seq x y z
N MET A 1 3.51 21.89 -7.14
CA MET A 1 2.57 20.76 -7.31
C MET A 1 1.22 21.14 -6.74
N ASN A 2 0.13 20.95 -7.51
CA ASN A 2 -1.23 21.27 -7.08
C ASN A 2 -1.70 20.28 -6.00
N LEU A 3 -2.63 20.71 -5.12
CA LEU A 3 -3.10 19.92 -3.99
C LEU A 3 -3.65 18.54 -4.39
N LYS A 4 -4.38 18.47 -5.51
CA LYS A 4 -4.91 17.22 -6.07
C LYS A 4 -3.80 16.22 -6.38
N ALA A 5 -2.73 16.66 -7.04
CA ALA A 5 -1.60 15.79 -7.37
C ALA A 5 -0.84 15.33 -6.11
N LYS A 6 -0.75 16.16 -5.07
CA LYS A 6 -0.20 15.73 -3.77
C LYS A 6 -1.05 14.60 -3.17
N PHE A 7 -2.38 14.75 -3.18
CA PHE A 7 -3.29 13.74 -2.65
C PHE A 7 -3.14 12.39 -3.38
N PHE A 8 -3.10 12.40 -4.72
CA PHE A 8 -2.93 11.18 -5.51
C PHE A 8 -1.56 10.50 -5.33
N LEU A 9 -0.49 11.26 -5.09
CA LEU A 9 0.84 10.69 -4.81
C LEU A 9 1.00 10.21 -3.37
N PHE A 10 0.24 10.80 -2.45
CA PHE A 10 0.29 10.41 -1.05
C PHE A 10 -0.37 9.05 -0.82
N LEU A 11 -1.43 8.72 -1.56
CA LEU A 11 -2.18 7.47 -1.38
C LEU A 11 -1.32 6.21 -1.63
N PRO A 12 -0.52 6.10 -2.70
CA PRO A 12 0.44 5.01 -2.86
C PRO A 12 1.52 4.97 -1.77
N LEU A 13 2.00 6.13 -1.31
CA LEU A 13 3.02 6.18 -0.26
C LEU A 13 2.47 5.71 1.08
N LEU A 14 1.22 6.03 1.41
CA LEU A 14 0.52 5.48 2.58
C LEU A 14 0.40 3.96 2.49
N TRP A 15 0.07 3.43 1.31
CA TRP A 15 0.03 1.99 1.09
C TRP A 15 1.39 1.33 1.34
N PHE A 16 2.49 1.88 0.81
CA PHE A 16 3.82 1.34 1.11
C PHE A 16 4.19 1.47 2.59
N LEU A 17 3.84 2.58 3.23
CA LEU A 17 4.06 2.74 4.67
C LEU A 17 3.31 1.68 5.48
N TYR A 18 2.05 1.38 5.13
CA TYR A 18 1.28 0.31 5.74
C TYR A 18 1.96 -1.06 5.58
N LEU A 19 2.45 -1.38 4.38
CA LEU A 19 3.20 -2.62 4.14
C LEU A 19 4.50 -2.68 4.95
N TRP A 20 5.23 -1.57 5.10
CA TRP A 20 6.41 -1.52 5.97
C TRP A 20 6.08 -1.80 7.43
N VAL A 21 5.03 -1.16 7.96
CA VAL A 21 4.67 -1.32 9.36
C VAL A 21 4.22 -2.75 9.67
N THR A 22 3.41 -3.33 8.79
CA THR A 22 2.89 -4.69 8.97
C THR A 22 3.94 -5.76 8.69
N MET A 23 4.71 -5.66 7.60
CA MET A 23 5.66 -6.72 7.19
C MET A 23 7.04 -6.61 7.82
N ILE A 24 7.60 -5.40 7.92
CA ILE A 24 9.00 -5.22 8.34
C ILE A 24 9.09 -5.01 9.84
N PHE A 25 8.26 -4.12 10.39
CA PHE A 25 8.26 -3.88 11.83
C PHE A 25 7.47 -4.93 12.61
N ASN A 26 6.76 -5.84 11.91
CA ASN A 26 5.86 -6.83 12.50
C ASN A 26 4.96 -6.21 13.58
N ILE A 27 4.60 -4.95 13.35
CA ILE A 27 3.59 -4.29 14.14
C ILE A 27 2.31 -4.79 13.49
N HIS A 28 1.69 -5.77 14.15
CA HIS A 28 0.28 -6.02 13.99
C HIS A 28 -0.42 -4.76 14.44
N LEU A 29 -0.48 -3.80 13.53
CA LEU A 29 -1.55 -2.85 13.53
C LEU A 29 -2.77 -3.77 13.50
N ASP A 30 -3.51 -3.87 14.60
CA ASP A 30 -4.94 -4.27 14.64
C ASP A 30 -5.79 -3.23 13.85
N ILE A 31 -5.18 -2.72 12.80
CA ILE A 31 -5.71 -2.04 11.66
C ILE A 31 -5.61 -3.11 10.54
N HIS A 32 -6.19 -4.31 10.74
CA HIS A 32 -7.27 -4.62 9.79
C HIS A 32 -8.08 -3.35 9.85
N ILE A 33 -8.01 -2.49 8.84
CA ILE A 33 -8.87 -1.30 8.85
C ILE A 33 -10.24 -1.92 9.02
N ASP A 34 -10.82 -1.85 10.22
CA ASP A 34 -12.16 -2.33 10.51
C ASP A 34 -13.03 -1.51 9.56
N GLY A 35 -13.40 -2.09 8.41
CA GLY A 35 -13.92 -1.31 7.29
C GLY A 35 -13.29 -1.51 5.91
N LEU A 36 -12.01 -1.90 5.76
CA LEU A 36 -11.38 -2.03 4.44
C LEU A 36 -11.36 -3.46 3.94
N PHE A 37 -10.87 -4.41 4.74
CA PHE A 37 -10.82 -5.80 4.32
C PHE A 37 -11.80 -6.66 5.08
N TYR A 38 -12.49 -7.56 4.38
CA TYR A 38 -13.40 -8.54 4.99
C TYR A 38 -13.12 -9.94 4.51
N ASN A 39 -13.40 -10.89 5.39
CA ASN A 39 -13.33 -12.29 5.06
C ASN A 39 -14.60 -12.69 4.30
N ALA A 40 -14.47 -13.00 3.01
CA ALA A 40 -15.62 -13.39 2.18
C ALA A 40 -16.17 -14.78 2.56
N ASP A 41 -15.32 -15.64 3.12
CA ASP A 41 -15.65 -17.00 3.54
C ASP A 41 -16.03 -17.08 5.03
N GLN A 42 -16.58 -15.99 5.58
CA GLN A 42 -16.83 -15.85 7.01
C GLN A 42 -17.73 -16.97 7.55
N ARG A 43 -17.27 -17.66 8.60
CA ARG A 43 -18.10 -18.65 9.30
C ARG A 43 -19.09 -17.97 10.23
N PRO A 44 -20.28 -18.57 10.48
CA PRO A 44 -21.31 -17.97 11.35
C PRO A 44 -20.87 -17.70 12.79
N GLU A 45 -19.79 -18.32 13.25
CA GLU A 45 -19.25 -18.21 14.62
C GLU A 45 -18.22 -17.07 14.77
N GLU A 46 -17.80 -16.47 13.65
CA GLU A 46 -16.79 -15.40 13.62
C GLU A 46 -17.45 -14.00 13.68
N PRO A 47 -16.82 -13.01 14.34
CA PRO A 47 -17.34 -11.64 14.39
C PRO A 47 -17.50 -11.05 12.98
N VAL A 48 -18.61 -10.36 12.71
CA VAL A 48 -18.91 -9.72 11.40
C VAL A 48 -17.77 -8.78 11.01
N SER A 49 -17.07 -9.12 9.92
CA SER A 49 -16.02 -8.28 9.37
C SER A 49 -16.64 -7.25 8.42
N GLU A 50 -16.70 -5.98 8.83
CA GLU A 50 -17.39 -4.90 8.09
C GLU A 50 -16.53 -4.26 6.98
N GLY A 51 -15.79 -5.05 6.20
CA GLY A 51 -14.89 -4.55 5.16
C GLY A 51 -15.52 -4.27 3.78
N LEU A 52 -14.78 -3.54 2.92
CA LEU A 52 -15.16 -3.25 1.53
C LEU A 52 -14.50 -4.17 0.48
N ILE A 53 -13.34 -4.74 0.81
CA ILE A 53 -12.47 -5.49 -0.09
C ILE A 53 -12.29 -6.90 0.48
N PRO A 54 -12.52 -7.98 -0.29
CA PRO A 54 -12.21 -9.33 0.18
C PRO A 54 -10.74 -9.50 0.54
N ASP A 55 -10.44 -10.19 1.64
CA ASP A 55 -9.06 -10.53 2.04
C ASP A 55 -8.29 -11.29 0.96
N ASP A 56 -9.00 -12.10 0.16
CA ASP A 56 -8.43 -12.85 -0.98
C ASP A 56 -7.87 -11.94 -2.09
N LEU A 57 -8.26 -10.67 -2.13
CA LEU A 57 -7.69 -9.69 -3.06
C LEU A 57 -6.37 -9.12 -2.56
N PHE A 58 -6.01 -9.31 -1.28
CA PHE A 58 -4.77 -8.79 -0.73
C PHE A 58 -3.52 -9.27 -1.50
N PRO A 59 -3.34 -10.57 -1.81
CA PRO A 59 -2.22 -11.03 -2.62
C PRO A 59 -2.18 -10.37 -4.01
N LEU A 60 -3.34 -10.16 -4.64
CA LEU A 60 -3.43 -9.48 -5.94
C LEU A 60 -3.04 -7.99 -5.82
N MET A 61 -3.52 -7.30 -4.79
CA MET A 61 -3.14 -5.92 -4.52
C MET A 61 -1.64 -5.81 -4.22
N PHE A 62 -1.11 -6.74 -3.44
CA PHE A 62 0.30 -6.77 -3.09
C PHE A 62 1.18 -7.01 -4.32
N PHE A 63 0.97 -8.09 -5.08
CA PHE A 63 1.85 -8.48 -6.18
C PHE A 63 1.62 -7.73 -7.49
N LEU A 64 0.42 -7.23 -7.76
CA LEU A 64 0.11 -6.55 -9.03
C LEU A 64 -0.07 -5.04 -8.85
N VAL A 65 -0.91 -4.63 -7.91
CA VAL A 65 -1.26 -3.21 -7.74
C VAL A 65 -0.09 -2.44 -7.16
N SER A 66 0.65 -3.01 -6.19
CA SER A 66 1.79 -2.33 -5.56
C SER A 66 2.92 -2.00 -6.54
N PRO A 67 3.44 -2.94 -7.38
CA PRO A 67 4.46 -2.58 -8.36
C PRO A 67 3.97 -1.52 -9.35
N ILE A 68 2.73 -1.64 -9.83
CA ILE A 68 2.15 -0.67 -10.77
C ILE A 68 2.12 0.73 -10.13
N MET A 69 1.63 0.84 -8.89
CA MET A 69 1.59 2.10 -8.16
C MET A 69 3.00 2.67 -7.91
N PHE A 70 3.97 1.81 -7.61
CA PHE A 70 5.37 2.22 -7.44
C PHE A 70 5.95 2.80 -8.73
N PHE A 71 5.85 2.09 -9.85
CA PHE A 71 6.42 2.54 -11.12
C PHE A 71 5.73 3.81 -11.63
N ILE A 72 4.40 3.86 -11.61
CA ILE A 72 3.65 5.05 -12.04
C ILE A 72 4.03 6.26 -11.17
N GLY A 73 4.04 6.10 -9.84
CA GLY A 73 4.40 7.17 -8.91
C GLY A 73 5.84 7.64 -9.08
N SER A 74 6.79 6.71 -9.21
CA SER A 74 8.21 7.00 -9.40
C SER A 74 8.49 7.68 -10.73
N ILE A 75 7.93 7.17 -11.84
CA ILE A 75 8.10 7.76 -13.17
C ILE A 75 7.49 9.17 -13.22
N TYR A 76 6.28 9.34 -12.66
CA TYR A 76 5.62 10.64 -12.64
C TYR A 76 6.42 11.67 -11.84
N THR A 77 6.87 11.30 -10.65
CA THR A 77 7.63 12.20 -9.75
C THR A 77 9.00 12.54 -10.32
N ALA A 78 9.69 11.58 -10.94
CA ALA A 78 10.94 11.82 -11.66
C ALA A 78 10.75 12.76 -12.86
N TYR A 79 9.74 12.51 -13.69
CA TYR A 79 9.43 13.34 -14.87
C TYR A 79 9.12 14.79 -14.49
N LYS A 80 8.39 15.01 -13.39
CA LYS A 80 8.07 16.36 -12.88
C LYS A 80 9.18 16.95 -12.01
N LYS A 81 10.32 16.27 -11.84
CA LYS A 81 11.46 16.69 -10.99
C LYS A 81 11.09 16.92 -9.53
N TYR A 82 10.12 16.17 -9.01
CA TYR A 82 9.72 16.20 -7.60
C TYR A 82 10.60 15.26 -6.77
N TRP A 83 11.87 15.62 -6.64
CA TRP A 83 12.92 14.77 -6.06
C TRP A 83 12.61 14.27 -4.64
N VAL A 84 11.96 15.08 -3.80
CA VAL A 84 11.55 14.64 -2.45
C VAL A 84 10.52 13.51 -2.52
N TRP A 85 9.52 13.64 -3.40
CA TRP A 85 8.49 12.62 -3.57
C TRP A 85 9.07 11.38 -4.24
N PHE A 86 9.91 11.56 -5.26
CA PHE A 86 10.63 10.47 -5.89
C PHE A 86 11.47 9.69 -4.87
N GLY A 87 12.24 10.39 -4.02
CA GLY A 87 13.01 9.79 -2.94
C GLY A 87 12.13 9.00 -1.97
N ALA A 88 10.97 9.53 -1.59
CA ALA A 88 10.01 8.81 -0.74
C ALA A 88 9.51 7.51 -1.40
N TYR A 89 9.19 7.53 -2.70
CA TYR A 89 8.83 6.32 -3.43
C TYR A 89 9.98 5.32 -3.49
N MET A 90 11.20 5.77 -3.76
CA MET A 90 12.37 4.89 -3.82
C MET A 90 12.70 4.25 -2.46
N ILE A 91 12.57 4.99 -1.36
CA ILE A 91 12.82 4.47 -0.01
C ILE A 91 11.70 3.50 0.40
N LEU A 92 10.44 3.91 0.29
CA LEU A 92 9.31 3.09 0.76
C LEU A 92 8.97 1.96 -0.21
N GLY A 93 8.74 2.27 -1.48
CA GLY A 93 8.45 1.25 -2.49
C GLY A 93 9.70 0.45 -2.86
N GLY A 94 10.76 1.12 -3.32
CA GLY A 94 11.99 0.45 -3.74
C GLY A 94 12.65 -0.33 -2.61
N GLY A 95 12.72 0.25 -1.41
CA GLY A 95 13.25 -0.45 -0.23
C GLY A 95 12.43 -1.68 0.17
N LEU A 96 11.10 -1.65 0.01
CA LEU A 96 10.26 -2.83 0.24
C LEU A 96 10.60 -3.96 -0.74
N TRP A 97 10.71 -3.66 -2.04
CA TRP A 97 11.07 -4.67 -3.06
C TRP A 97 12.46 -5.27 -2.81
N VAL A 98 13.43 -4.41 -2.51
CA VAL A 98 14.79 -4.86 -2.15
C VAL A 98 14.78 -5.76 -0.91
N TRP A 99 13.98 -5.44 0.11
CA TRP A 99 13.85 -6.28 1.31
C TRP A 99 13.22 -7.64 0.99
N LEU A 100 12.24 -7.68 0.08
CA LEU A 100 11.63 -8.93 -0.41
C LEU A 100 12.57 -9.78 -1.27
N GLY A 101 13.73 -9.23 -1.69
CA GLY A 101 14.69 -9.93 -2.55
C GLY A 101 14.25 -10.01 -4.02
N ILE A 102 13.39 -9.08 -4.46
CA ILE A 102 12.87 -8.95 -5.84
C ILE A 102 13.43 -7.66 -6.45
#